data_AF-X1H2U9-F1
#
_entry.id   AF-X1H2U9-F1
#
_cell.length_a   1.000
_cell.length_b   1.000
_cell.length_c   1.000
_cell.angle_alpha   90.00
_cell.angle_beta   90.00
_cell.angle_gamma   90.00
#
_symmetry.space_group_name_H-M   'P 1'
#
loop_
_entity.id
_entity.type
_entity.pdbx_description
1 polymer ?
#
loop_
_entity_poly.entity_id
_entity_poly.type
_entity_poly.pdbx_seq_one_letter_code
_entity_poly.pdbx_strand_id
1 'polypeptide(L)'
;IDFCAGGRRRQDSVFAGLSQLSNCDWVVIHDGARPLVTVDLINRGLEAARETGAAVAAIPVTDTIKLAGDDRIVHQTPPRQNLWAVQTPQVFGIKIITEAYSRANGDVTDDASLVEQLGYRVKIYMGSYDNIKITTPDDLALAEVLWRKYEQ
;
A
#
# COMPACT_ATOMS: atom_id res chain seq x y z
N ILE A 1 -17.40 5.62 -12.39
CA ILE A 1 -16.02 6.04 -12.08
C ILE A 1 -16.07 7.54 -12.02
N ASP A 2 -15.82 8.11 -10.85
CA ASP A 2 -15.70 9.55 -10.67
C ASP A 2 -14.22 9.93 -10.76
N PHE A 3 -13.95 11.10 -11.33
CA PHE A 3 -12.59 11.59 -11.54
C PHE A 3 -12.36 12.87 -10.75
N CYS A 4 -11.18 12.98 -10.16
CA CYS A 4 -10.71 14.18 -9.49
C CYS A 4 -9.33 14.58 -10.00
N ALA A 5 -9.04 15.88 -9.98
CA ALA A 5 -7.69 16.34 -10.25
C ALA A 5 -6.75 15.85 -9.13
N GLY A 6 -5.63 15.24 -9.51
CA GLY A 6 -4.55 14.91 -8.59
C GLY A 6 -3.84 16.16 -8.09
N GLY A 7 -3.12 16.01 -6.98
CA GLY A 7 -2.24 17.05 -6.43
C GLY A 7 -0.78 16.87 -6.86
N ARG A 8 0.11 17.71 -6.32
CA ARG A 8 1.54 17.69 -6.64
C ARG A 8 2.23 16.41 -6.16
N ARG A 9 1.84 15.90 -4.99
CA ARG A 9 2.36 14.67 -4.39
C ARG A 9 1.30 13.57 -4.43
N ARG A 10 1.74 12.32 -4.20
CA ARG A 10 0.83 11.16 -4.08
C ARG A 10 -0.24 11.41 -3.02
N GLN A 11 0.17 11.83 -1.82
CA GLN A 11 -0.74 12.11 -0.70
C GLN A 11 -1.78 13.21 -1.02
N ASP A 12 -1.41 14.24 -1.78
CA ASP A 12 -2.33 15.31 -2.15
C ASP A 12 -3.44 14.78 -3.09
N SER A 13 -3.08 13.86 -4.00
CA SER A 13 -4.03 13.18 -4.89
C SER A 13 -4.98 12.27 -4.13
N VAL A 14 -4.46 11.51 -3.15
CA VAL A 14 -5.30 10.66 -2.30
C VAL A 14 -6.27 11.50 -1.46
N PHE A 15 -5.79 12.60 -0.87
CA PHE A 15 -6.64 13.50 -0.09
C PHE A 15 -7.76 14.14 -0.92
N ALA A 16 -7.47 14.53 -2.16
CA ALA A 16 -8.46 15.02 -3.10
C ALA A 16 -9.55 13.97 -3.38
N GLY A 17 -9.16 12.70 -3.58
CA GLY A 17 -10.10 11.59 -3.74
C GLY A 17 -10.95 11.34 -2.48
N LEU A 18 -10.31 11.29 -1.30
CA LEU A 18 -10.98 11.11 -0.01
C LEU A 18 -12.05 12.19 0.24
N SER A 19 -11.76 13.43 -0.13
CA SER A 19 -12.68 14.57 0.04
C SER A 19 -13.95 14.48 -0.82
N GLN A 20 -13.99 13.59 -1.81
CA GLN A 20 -15.17 13.35 -2.65
C GLN A 20 -16.01 12.16 -2.18
N LEU A 21 -15.50 11.35 -1.26
CA LEU A 21 -16.22 10.19 -0.76
C LEU A 21 -17.37 10.61 0.15
N SER A 22 -18.53 10.00 -0.06
CA SER A 22 -19.69 10.11 0.82
C SER A 22 -20.28 8.73 1.07
N ASN A 23 -20.83 8.50 2.27
CA ASN A 23 -21.56 7.27 2.63
C ASN A 23 -20.79 5.95 2.41
N CYS A 24 -19.54 5.86 2.88
CA CYS A 24 -18.78 4.61 2.90
C CYS A 24 -18.14 4.38 4.29
N ASP A 25 -17.98 3.11 4.68
CA ASP A 25 -17.31 2.74 5.94
C ASP A 25 -15.82 2.48 5.75
N TRP A 26 -15.45 1.93 4.59
CA TRP A 26 -14.10 1.49 4.24
C TRP A 26 -13.60 2.18 2.98
N VAL A 27 -12.33 2.54 2.98
CA VAL A 27 -11.60 3.08 1.84
C VAL A 27 -10.51 2.09 1.46
N VAL A 28 -10.44 1.77 0.17
CA VAL A 28 -9.38 0.95 -0.42
C VAL A 28 -8.54 1.86 -1.31
N ILE A 29 -7.31 2.13 -0.89
CA ILE A 29 -6.36 2.97 -1.64
C ILE A 29 -5.45 2.04 -2.44
N HIS A 30 -5.47 2.20 -3.77
CA HIS A 30 -4.73 1.34 -4.69
C HIS A 30 -3.87 2.16 -5.66
N ASP A 31 -2.66 1.68 -5.93
CA ASP A 31 -1.79 2.33 -6.92
C ASP A 31 -2.21 1.84 -8.31
N GLY A 32 -2.55 2.77 -9.21
CA GLY A 32 -2.86 2.43 -10.62
C GLY A 32 -1.72 1.70 -11.35
N ALA A 33 -0.48 1.84 -10.86
CA ALA A 33 0.70 1.12 -11.36
C ALA A 33 0.74 -0.38 -10.95
N ARG A 34 -0.24 -0.89 -10.21
CA ARG A 34 -0.38 -2.31 -9.86
C ARG A 34 -1.62 -2.90 -10.58
N PRO A 35 -1.52 -3.25 -11.87
CA PRO A 35 -2.68 -3.64 -12.66
C PRO A 35 -3.21 -5.05 -12.35
N LEU A 36 -2.42 -5.89 -11.67
CA LEU A 36 -2.72 -7.31 -11.42
C LEU A 36 -3.40 -7.56 -10.05
N VAL A 37 -4.09 -6.55 -9.53
CA VAL A 37 -4.88 -6.67 -8.30
C VAL A 37 -6.08 -7.60 -8.51
N THR A 38 -6.37 -8.46 -7.54
CA THR A 38 -7.49 -9.41 -7.61
C THR A 38 -8.58 -9.06 -6.59
N VAL A 39 -9.82 -9.49 -6.87
CA VAL A 39 -10.95 -9.34 -5.94
C VAL A 39 -10.68 -10.04 -4.61
N ASP A 40 -10.05 -11.22 -4.65
CA ASP A 40 -9.62 -11.94 -3.45
C ASP A 40 -8.67 -11.10 -2.58
N LEU A 41 -7.66 -10.46 -3.19
CA LEU A 41 -6.71 -9.63 -2.45
C LEU A 41 -7.41 -8.46 -1.75
N ILE A 42 -8.37 -7.82 -2.42
CA ILE A 42 -9.18 -6.73 -1.83
C ILE A 42 -10.03 -7.25 -0.66
N ASN A 43 -10.69 -8.40 -0.83
CA ASN A 43 -11.53 -9.01 0.20
C ASN A 43 -10.73 -9.38 1.46
N ARG A 44 -9.53 -9.95 1.29
CA ARG A 44 -8.62 -10.25 2.42
C ARG A 44 -8.19 -8.98 3.15
N GLY A 45 -7.94 -7.89 2.43
CA GLY A 45 -7.66 -6.59 3.01
C GLY A 45 -8.82 -6.05 3.85
N LEU A 46 -10.06 -6.15 3.34
CA LEU A 46 -11.27 -5.75 4.08
C LEU A 46 -11.47 -6.59 5.35
N GLU A 47 -11.24 -7.90 5.28
CA GLU A 47 -11.31 -8.78 6.45
C GLU A 47 -10.26 -8.42 7.50
N ALA A 48 -9.00 -8.25 7.10
CA ALA A 48 -7.92 -7.85 8.01
C ALA A 48 -8.15 -6.47 8.64
N ALA A 49 -8.68 -5.51 7.86
CA ALA A 49 -8.96 -4.17 8.34
C ALA A 49 -10.08 -4.15 9.38
N ARG A 50 -11.05 -5.08 9.34
CA ARG A 50 -12.10 -5.18 10.37
C ARG A 50 -11.54 -5.48 11.77
N GLU A 51 -10.37 -6.11 11.88
CA GLU A 51 -9.76 -6.42 13.19
C GLU A 51 -9.14 -5.20 13.87
N THR A 52 -8.62 -4.25 13.10
CA THR A 52 -7.74 -3.18 13.62
C THR A 52 -8.11 -1.77 13.16
N GLY A 53 -9.04 -1.66 12.19
CA GLY A 53 -9.42 -0.42 11.51
C GLY A 53 -8.55 -0.08 10.30
N ALA A 54 -7.39 -0.72 10.13
CA ALA A 54 -6.45 -0.45 9.05
C ALA A 54 -5.65 -1.70 8.68
N ALA A 55 -5.47 -1.97 7.39
CA ALA A 55 -4.67 -3.10 6.93
C ALA A 55 -3.91 -2.79 5.63
N VAL A 56 -2.75 -3.42 5.47
CA VAL A 56 -1.90 -3.28 4.27
C VAL A 56 -1.52 -4.62 3.69
N ALA A 57 -1.59 -4.73 2.36
CA ALA A 57 -1.02 -5.87 1.68
C ALA A 57 0.49 -5.81 1.83
N ALA A 58 1.13 -6.93 2.17
CA ALA A 58 2.58 -7.04 2.10
C ALA A 58 3.02 -8.47 1.84
N ILE A 59 4.19 -8.64 1.25
CA ILE A 59 4.82 -9.95 1.04
C ILE A 59 6.09 -10.06 1.89
N PRO A 60 6.44 -11.24 2.41
CA PRO A 60 7.70 -11.45 3.11
C PRO A 60 8.88 -11.07 2.20
N VAL A 61 9.87 -10.37 2.74
CA VAL A 61 11.07 -10.08 1.97
C VAL A 61 11.86 -11.35 1.72
N THR A 62 12.22 -11.61 0.46
CA THR A 62 13.02 -12.78 0.05
C THR A 62 14.51 -12.53 0.21
N ASP A 63 14.95 -11.30 -0.06
CA ASP A 63 16.36 -10.94 -0.02
C ASP A 63 16.86 -10.65 1.39
N THR A 64 18.19 -10.69 1.56
CA THR A 64 18.80 -10.23 2.81
C THR A 64 18.91 -8.71 2.79
N ILE A 65 18.22 -8.04 3.71
CA ILE A 65 18.28 -6.57 3.83
C ILE A 65 19.42 -6.16 4.76
N LYS A 66 20.18 -5.16 4.32
CA LYS A 66 21.24 -4.50 5.10
C LYS A 66 20.82 -3.07 5.37
N LEU A 67 20.91 -2.64 6.63
CA LEU A 67 20.91 -1.22 6.98
C LEU A 67 22.35 -0.74 6.88
N ALA A 68 22.60 0.22 5.99
CA ALA A 68 23.90 0.82 5.77
C ALA A 68 23.80 2.34 5.88
N GLY A 69 24.90 2.99 6.28
CA GLY A 69 25.01 4.45 6.32
C GLY A 69 25.29 5.04 4.94
N ASP A 70 25.40 6.38 4.90
CA ASP A 70 25.72 7.11 3.66
C ASP A 70 27.09 6.73 3.08
N ASP A 71 28.00 6.23 3.92
CA ASP A 71 29.30 5.67 3.56
C ASP A 71 29.23 4.25 2.95
N ARG A 72 28.02 3.68 2.86
CA ARG A 72 27.72 2.31 2.40
C ARG A 72 28.30 1.21 3.29
N ILE A 73 28.64 1.51 4.54
CA ILE A 73 29.07 0.52 5.52
C ILE A 73 27.84 -0.09 6.20
N VAL A 74 27.79 -1.41 6.29
CA VAL A 74 26.70 -2.14 6.93
C VAL A 74 26.73 -1.90 8.45
N HIS A 75 25.63 -1.39 9.00
CA HIS A 75 25.41 -1.23 10.43
C HIS A 75 24.66 -2.41 11.03
N GLN A 76 23.66 -2.93 10.31
CA GLN A 76 22.79 -3.98 10.82
C GLN A 76 22.23 -4.85 9.69
N THR A 77 21.96 -6.11 10.02
CA THR A 77 21.15 -7.03 9.20
C THR A 77 19.91 -7.41 10.00
N PRO A 78 18.74 -6.81 9.75
CA PRO A 78 17.54 -7.16 10.49
C PRO A 78 17.12 -8.62 10.22
N PRO A 79 16.49 -9.31 11.20
CA PRO A 79 15.95 -10.65 10.99
C PRO A 79 14.90 -10.66 9.87
N ARG A 80 15.19 -11.34 8.76
CA ARG A 80 14.35 -11.36 7.55
C ARG A 80 12.89 -11.76 7.82
N GLN A 81 12.66 -12.65 8.79
CA GLN A 81 11.31 -13.11 9.18
C GLN A 81 10.37 -12.00 9.66
N ASN A 82 10.92 -10.84 10.06
CA ASN A 82 10.14 -9.68 10.51
C ASN A 82 10.01 -8.60 9.41
N LEU A 83 10.58 -8.83 8.22
CA LEU A 83 10.60 -7.84 7.14
C LEU A 83 9.55 -8.18 6.07
N TRP A 84 8.76 -7.18 5.73
CA TRP A 84 7.68 -7.28 4.76
C TRP A 84 7.77 -6.13 3.75
N ALA A 85 7.66 -6.45 2.46
CA ALA A 85 7.58 -5.46 1.39
C ALA A 85 6.11 -5.07 1.20
N VAL A 86 5.78 -3.84 1.58
CA VAL A 86 4.42 -3.29 1.53
C VAL A 86 3.96 -3.12 0.08
N GLN A 87 2.70 -3.42 -0.16
CA GLN A 87 1.98 -3.28 -1.41
C GLN A 87 0.71 -2.44 -1.20
N THR A 88 0.05 -2.11 -2.30
CA THR A 88 -1.36 -1.71 -2.30
C THR A 88 -2.17 -2.85 -2.91
N PRO A 89 -3.42 -3.10 -2.49
CA PRO A 89 -4.29 -2.18 -1.76
C PRO A 89 -3.98 -2.02 -0.27
N GLN A 90 -4.11 -0.79 0.21
CA GLN A 90 -4.17 -0.47 1.64
C GLN A 90 -5.62 -0.12 1.99
N VAL A 91 -6.13 -0.65 3.10
CA VAL A 91 -7.55 -0.60 3.47
C VAL A 91 -7.72 0.06 4.82
N PHE A 92 -8.60 1.05 4.92
CA PHE A 92 -8.78 1.84 6.12
C PHE A 92 -10.25 2.13 6.40
N GLY A 93 -10.62 2.23 7.67
CA GLY A 93 -11.89 2.83 8.05
C GLY A 93 -11.90 4.31 7.66
N ILE A 94 -12.99 4.81 7.07
CA ILE A 94 -13.08 6.18 6.52
C ILE A 94 -12.69 7.24 7.55
N LYS A 95 -13.10 7.06 8.82
CA LYS A 95 -12.82 8.00 9.92
C LYS A 95 -11.33 8.04 10.23
N ILE A 96 -10.67 6.87 10.28
CA ILE A 96 -9.25 6.73 10.60
C ILE A 96 -8.41 7.42 9.52
N ILE A 97 -8.66 7.10 8.25
CA ILE A 97 -7.83 7.65 7.17
C ILE A 97 -8.06 9.14 6.95
N THR A 98 -9.30 9.61 7.09
CA THR A 98 -9.60 11.05 6.98
C THR A 98 -8.93 11.83 8.11
N GLU A 99 -8.94 11.30 9.34
CA GLU A 99 -8.24 11.92 10.46
C GLU A 99 -6.72 11.93 10.24
N ALA A 100 -6.15 10.81 9.78
CA ALA A 100 -4.72 10.68 9.47
C ALA A 100 -4.27 11.72 8.44
N TYR A 101 -5.05 11.90 7.37
CA TYR A 101 -4.79 12.92 6.37
C TYR A 101 -4.99 14.35 6.86
N SER A 102 -5.95 14.60 7.76
CA SER A 102 -6.19 15.94 8.32
C SER A 102 -5.03 16.44 9.21
N ARG A 103 -4.23 15.50 9.75
CA ARG A 103 -3.09 15.76 10.63
C ARG A 103 -1.74 15.53 9.94
N ALA A 104 -1.74 15.16 8.66
CA ALA A 104 -0.53 14.85 7.91
C ALA A 104 0.37 16.09 7.78
N ASN A 105 1.61 15.97 8.24
CA ASN A 105 2.65 16.98 8.07
C ASN A 105 3.85 16.38 7.33
N GLY A 106 4.38 17.11 6.35
CA GLY A 106 5.53 16.65 5.54
C GLY A 106 5.15 15.72 4.38
N ASP A 107 6.15 15.02 3.86
CA ASP A 107 6.01 14.04 2.78
C ASP A 107 5.90 12.63 3.37
N VAL A 108 4.92 11.87 2.90
CA VAL A 108 4.69 10.48 3.33
C VAL A 108 4.77 9.53 2.14
N THR A 109 5.41 8.38 2.37
CA THR A 109 5.69 7.38 1.33
C THR A 109 4.53 6.41 1.10
N ASP A 110 3.67 6.21 2.11
CA ASP A 110 2.49 5.37 2.03
C ASP A 110 1.39 5.85 3.00
N ASP A 111 0.15 5.36 2.84
CA ASP A 111 -1.00 5.85 3.61
C ASP A 111 -1.04 5.26 5.03
N ALA A 112 -0.49 4.06 5.20
CA ALA A 112 -0.41 3.39 6.49
C ALA A 112 0.51 4.11 7.48
N SER A 113 1.63 4.68 7.04
CA SER A 113 2.51 5.45 7.94
C SER A 113 1.81 6.64 8.58
N LEU A 114 0.88 7.30 7.87
CA LEU A 114 0.04 8.36 8.47
C LEU A 114 -0.85 7.82 9.60
N VAL A 115 -1.42 6.64 9.40
CA VAL A 115 -2.29 5.99 10.38
C VAL A 115 -1.48 5.50 11.59
N GLU A 116 -0.28 4.97 11.37
CA GLU A 116 0.66 4.56 12.42
C GLU A 116 1.13 5.76 13.27
N GLN A 117 1.40 6.91 12.65
CA GLN A 117 1.77 8.15 13.34
C GLN A 117 0.70 8.65 14.32
N LEU A 118 -0.58 8.32 14.07
CA LEU A 118 -1.68 8.60 14.99
C LEU A 118 -1.85 7.55 16.10
N GLY A 119 -1.00 6.52 16.13
CA GLY A 119 -1.04 5.45 17.13
C GLY A 119 -2.04 4.33 16.83
N TYR A 120 -2.68 4.34 15.66
CA TYR A 120 -3.50 3.22 15.23
C TYR A 120 -2.64 2.03 14.86
N ARG A 121 -3.19 0.83 15.09
CA ARG A 121 -2.56 -0.41 14.67
C ARG A 121 -2.90 -0.66 13.21
N VAL A 122 -1.90 -1.00 12.41
CA VAL A 122 -2.09 -1.42 11.01
C VAL A 122 -1.77 -2.91 10.91
N LYS A 123 -2.75 -3.70 10.46
CA LYS A 123 -2.59 -5.14 10.25
C LYS A 123 -1.92 -5.40 8.90
N ILE A 124 -0.82 -6.16 8.89
CA ILE A 124 -0.30 -6.73 7.66
C ILE A 124 -1.13 -7.97 7.29
N TYR A 125 -1.57 -8.03 6.03
CA TYR A 125 -2.12 -9.24 5.44
C TYR A 125 -1.30 -9.67 4.22
N MET A 126 -1.32 -10.97 3.93
CA MET A 126 -0.50 -11.54 2.87
C MET A 126 -0.88 -10.93 1.51
N GLY A 127 0.09 -10.34 0.81
CA GLY A 127 -0.07 -9.80 -0.53
C GLY A 127 -0.05 -10.88 -1.62
N SER A 128 0.30 -10.48 -2.83
CA SER A 128 0.61 -11.40 -3.93
C SER A 128 1.93 -11.01 -4.57
N TYR A 129 2.77 -11.99 -4.88
CA TYR A 129 3.99 -11.76 -5.66
C TYR A 129 3.67 -11.31 -7.10
N ASP A 130 2.50 -11.68 -7.62
CA ASP A 130 2.04 -11.26 -8.94
C ASP A 130 1.49 -9.82 -8.94
N ASN A 131 1.18 -9.25 -7.76
CA ASN A 131 0.71 -7.87 -7.61
C ASN A 131 1.88 -6.86 -7.67
N ILE A 132 2.70 -6.97 -8.72
CA ILE A 132 3.87 -6.13 -8.94
C ILE A 132 3.47 -4.68 -9.19
N LYS A 133 4.35 -3.75 -8.79
CA LYS A 133 4.24 -2.34 -9.16
C LYS A 133 5.08 -2.11 -10.40
N ILE A 134 4.47 -1.61 -11.46
CA ILE A 134 5.19 -1.22 -12.66
C ILE A 134 5.95 0.08 -12.36
N THR A 135 7.27 -0.01 -12.35
CA THR A 135 8.19 1.11 -12.10
C THR A 135 9.21 1.27 -13.23
N THR A 136 9.42 0.22 -14.02
CA THR A 136 10.36 0.15 -15.14
C THR A 136 9.70 -0.46 -16.37
N PRO A 137 10.28 -0.29 -17.57
CA PRO A 137 9.82 -0.97 -18.77
C PRO A 137 9.85 -2.51 -18.66
N ASP A 138 10.82 -3.08 -17.94
CA ASP A 138 10.90 -4.54 -17.76
C ASP A 138 9.73 -5.08 -16.93
N ASP A 139 9.23 -4.29 -15.97
CA ASP A 139 8.03 -4.64 -15.20
C ASP A 139 6.79 -4.81 -16.09
N LEU A 140 6.69 -4.09 -17.22
CA LEU A 140 5.57 -4.24 -18.16
C LEU A 140 5.60 -5.60 -18.84
N ALA A 141 6.78 -6.05 -19.29
CA ALA A 141 6.92 -7.36 -19.91
C ALA A 141 6.58 -8.48 -18.91
N LEU A 142 7.02 -8.34 -17.66
CA LEU A 142 6.63 -9.26 -16.59
C LEU A 142 5.12 -9.23 -16.33
N ALA A 143 4.51 -8.04 -16.25
CA ALA A 143 3.08 -7.88 -16.03
C ALA A 143 2.26 -8.56 -17.14
N GLU A 144 2.69 -8.49 -18.41
CA GLU A 144 2.02 -9.16 -19.52
C GLU A 144 2.07 -10.69 -19.38
N VAL A 145 3.21 -11.26 -19.00
CA VAL A 145 3.35 -12.70 -18.77
C VAL A 145 2.46 -13.15 -17.61
N LEU A 146 2.41 -12.38 -16.53
CA LEU A 146 1.57 -12.68 -15.37
C LEU A 146 0.08 -12.56 -15.71
N TRP A 147 -0.32 -11.52 -16.47
CA TRP A 147 -1.71 -11.31 -16.91
C TRP A 147 -2.24 -12.52 -17.68
N ARG A 148 -1.45 -13.09 -18.59
CA ARG A 148 -1.84 -14.27 -19.38
C ARG A 148 -2.10 -15.53 -18.54
N LYS A 149 -1.56 -15.63 -17.32
CA LYS A 149 -1.88 -16.73 -16.40
C LYS A 149 -3.31 -16.65 -15.87
N TYR A 150 -3.87 -15.44 -15.79
CA TYR A 150 -5.23 -15.19 -15.29
C TYR A 150 -6.30 -15.26 -16.38
N GLU A 151 -5.91 -15.28 -17.66
CA GLU A 151 -6.83 -15.51 -18.79
C GLU A 151 -7.13 -17.00 -19.07
N GLN A 152 -6.39 -17.92 -18.44
CA GLN A 152 -6.57 -19.38 -18.56
C GLN A 152 -7.44 -19.92 -17.43
#